data_AF-A0AAP4JFF9-F1
#
_entry.id   AF-A0AAP4JFF9-F1
#
_cell.length_a   1.000
_cell.length_b   1.000
_cell.length_c   1.000
_cell.angle_alpha   90.00
_cell.angle_beta   90.00
_cell.angle_gamma   90.00
#
_symmetry.space_group_name_H-M   'P 1'
#
loop_
_entity.id
_entity.type
_entity.pdbx_description
1 polymer ?
#
loop_
_entity_poly.entity_id
_entity_poly.type
_entity_poly.pdbx_seq_one_letter_code
_entity_poly.pdbx_strand_id
1 'polypeptide(L)'
;MMMKKTLTLFALAGLAQIGMAQAAIPADVSAAPGLLFVNWHDDASSSNANPTLMIRNASGDVLKRVPAELKGMQQVRLPMRAQGNLTLSLDGESDSYRMPYSVGSGRQR
;
A
#
# COMPACT_ATOMS: atom_id res chain seq x y z
N MET A 1 26.70 -7.16 -58.72
CA MET A 1 27.09 -6.48 -57.45
C MET A 1 25.80 -5.97 -56.82
N MET A 2 25.06 -6.77 -56.04
CA MET A 2 25.23 -7.12 -54.62
C MET A 2 25.39 -5.89 -53.71
N MET A 3 24.34 -5.56 -52.96
CA MET A 3 24.46 -5.40 -51.51
C MET A 3 23.10 -5.66 -50.83
N LYS A 4 23.17 -6.62 -49.93
CA LYS A 4 22.12 -7.16 -49.06
C LYS A 4 22.18 -6.35 -47.77
N LYS A 5 21.05 -5.94 -47.20
CA LYS A 5 20.91 -5.84 -45.73
C LYS A 5 19.47 -6.17 -45.34
N THR A 6 19.26 -7.45 -45.11
CA THR A 6 18.21 -7.98 -44.24
C THR A 6 18.35 -7.31 -42.87
N LEU A 7 17.29 -6.65 -42.40
CA LEU A 7 17.20 -6.19 -41.02
C LEU A 7 16.35 -7.21 -40.24
N THR A 8 17.03 -7.99 -39.41
CA THR A 8 16.47 -9.04 -38.57
C THR A 8 16.18 -8.49 -37.17
N LEU A 9 14.93 -8.69 -36.71
CA LEU A 9 14.39 -8.84 -35.34
C LEU A 9 14.93 -7.99 -34.17
N PHE A 10 13.99 -7.39 -33.41
CA PHE A 10 13.89 -7.50 -31.93
C PHE A 10 12.38 -7.39 -31.58
N ALA A 11 11.68 -8.47 -31.22
CA ALA A 11 11.64 -9.15 -29.93
C ALA A 11 10.87 -8.37 -28.83
N LEU A 12 9.89 -9.06 -28.24
CA LEU A 12 9.31 -8.82 -26.92
C LEU A 12 8.48 -7.53 -26.72
N ALA A 13 7.27 -7.51 -27.29
CA ALA A 13 6.13 -6.89 -26.61
C ALA A 13 5.68 -7.82 -25.47
N GLY A 14 6.54 -7.98 -24.49
CA GLY A 14 6.34 -8.82 -23.33
C GLY A 14 6.97 -8.11 -22.16
N LEU A 15 6.17 -7.28 -21.49
CA LEU A 15 6.16 -7.03 -20.06
C LEU A 15 5.08 -5.97 -19.85
N ALA A 16 3.98 -6.40 -19.26
CA ALA A 16 2.95 -5.52 -18.76
C ALA A 16 3.59 -4.50 -17.82
N GLN A 17 3.88 -3.31 -18.32
CA GLN A 17 4.15 -2.14 -17.49
C GLN A 17 2.80 -1.68 -16.93
N ILE A 18 2.23 -2.48 -16.03
CA ILE A 18 1.33 -1.95 -15.03
C ILE A 18 2.23 -1.35 -13.96
N GLY A 19 2.93 -0.27 -14.32
CA GLY A 19 3.43 0.67 -13.34
C GLY A 19 2.21 1.34 -12.75
N MET A 20 1.55 0.68 -11.79
CA MET A 20 0.67 1.36 -10.87
C MET A 20 1.55 2.41 -10.22
N ALA A 21 1.48 3.66 -10.68
CA ALA A 21 1.83 4.79 -9.85
C ALA A 21 0.85 4.72 -8.68
N GLN A 22 1.21 3.95 -7.64
CA GLN A 22 0.57 4.03 -6.35
C GLN A 22 0.84 5.45 -5.90
N ALA A 23 -0.15 6.33 -6.09
CA ALA A 23 -0.16 7.63 -5.46
C ALA A 23 -0.02 7.35 -3.96
N ALA A 24 1.18 7.63 -3.45
CA ALA A 24 1.50 7.36 -2.08
C ALA A 24 0.75 8.39 -1.24
N ILE A 25 0.02 7.91 -0.25
CA ILE A 25 -0.61 8.78 0.73
C ILE A 25 0.48 9.67 1.37
N PRO A 26 0.21 10.95 1.67
CA PRO A 26 1.18 11.87 2.28
C PRO A 26 1.38 11.56 3.77
N ALA A 27 1.85 10.35 4.06
CA ALA A 27 2.08 9.86 5.41
C ALA A 27 3.16 8.77 5.42
N ASP A 28 3.99 8.79 6.46
CA ASP A 28 4.85 7.67 6.79
C ASP A 28 4.07 6.66 7.64
N VAL A 29 4.02 5.41 7.20
CA VAL A 29 3.30 4.37 7.93
C VAL A 29 4.28 3.35 8.50
N SER A 30 4.17 3.16 9.81
CA SER A 30 4.88 2.12 10.54
C SER A 30 3.89 1.08 11.04
N ALA A 31 4.19 -0.19 10.79
CA ALA A 31 3.33 -1.30 11.18
C ALA A 31 3.93 -2.09 12.34
N ALA A 32 3.11 -2.39 13.34
CA ALA A 32 3.43 -3.25 14.47
C ALA A 32 2.31 -4.28 14.66
N PRO A 33 2.56 -5.46 15.27
CA PRO A 33 1.51 -6.46 15.48
C PRO A 33 0.24 -5.87 16.15
N GLY A 34 -0.88 -5.85 15.42
CA GLY A 34 -2.16 -5.29 15.87
C GLY A 34 -2.27 -3.75 15.88
N LEU A 35 -1.25 -3.02 15.44
CA LEU A 35 -1.24 -1.55 15.42
C LEU A 35 -0.60 -1.02 14.13
N LEU A 36 -1.25 -0.01 13.54
CA LEU A 36 -0.63 0.85 12.52
C LEU A 36 -0.42 2.23 13.12
N PHE A 37 0.77 2.77 12.91
CA PHE A 37 1.11 4.16 13.18
C PHE A 37 1.17 4.87 11.84
N VAL A 38 0.31 5.87 11.66
CA VAL A 38 0.25 6.70 10.47
C VAL A 38 0.73 8.07 10.87
N ASN A 39 1.92 8.45 10.43
CA ASN A 39 2.49 9.76 10.68
C ASN A 39 2.24 10.65 9.46
N TRP A 40 1.25 11.52 9.57
CA TRP A 40 0.86 12.41 8.49
C TRP A 40 1.93 13.48 8.25
N HIS A 41 2.23 13.76 6.99
CA HIS A 41 3.11 14.87 6.62
C HIS A 41 2.39 16.21 6.85
N ASP A 42 3.15 17.30 7.00
CA ASP A 42 2.57 18.63 7.29
C ASP A 42 1.72 19.19 6.12
N ASP A 43 1.95 18.70 4.92
CA ASP A 43 1.21 19.00 3.69
C ASP A 43 0.08 17.99 3.40
N ALA A 44 -0.14 17.02 4.30
CA ALA A 44 -1.23 16.07 4.17
C ALA A 44 -2.58 16.80 4.14
N SER A 45 -3.27 16.68 3.01
CA SER A 45 -4.58 17.30 2.81
C SER A 45 -5.48 16.36 2.01
N SER A 46 -6.78 16.56 2.17
CA SER A 46 -7.79 15.78 1.48
C SER A 46 -8.78 16.73 0.83
N SER A 47 -9.22 16.39 -0.38
CA SER A 47 -10.32 17.08 -1.05
C SER A 47 -11.69 16.75 -0.44
N ASN A 48 -11.76 15.80 0.50
CA ASN A 48 -12.97 15.31 1.12
C ASN A 48 -13.20 16.00 2.48
N ALA A 49 -14.44 16.39 2.76
CA ALA A 49 -14.80 17.00 4.04
C ALA A 49 -14.66 16.04 5.23
N ASN A 50 -14.73 14.72 4.98
CA ASN A 50 -14.55 13.68 6.00
C ASN A 50 -13.56 12.62 5.49
N PRO A 51 -12.26 12.93 5.46
CA PRO A 51 -11.24 12.00 4.97
C PRO A 51 -11.31 10.70 5.78
N THR A 52 -11.34 9.57 5.07
CA THR A 52 -11.44 8.25 5.69
C THR A 52 -10.30 7.37 5.23
N LEU A 53 -9.44 6.97 6.16
CA LEU A 53 -8.41 5.98 5.93
C LEU A 53 -9.04 4.58 5.94
N MET A 54 -8.97 3.91 4.79
CA MET A 54 -9.39 2.52 4.64
C MET A 54 -8.18 1.61 4.65
N ILE A 55 -8.19 0.58 5.50
CA ILE A 55 -7.15 -0.44 5.56
C ILE A 55 -7.71 -1.75 5.06
N ARG A 56 -7.08 -2.32 4.04
CA ARG A 56 -7.45 -3.58 3.41
C ARG A 56 -6.35 -4.61 3.55
N ASN A 57 -6.72 -5.88 3.56
CA ASN A 57 -5.75 -6.98 3.47
C ASN A 57 -5.32 -7.22 2.01
N ALA A 58 -4.38 -8.15 1.81
CA ALA A 58 -3.92 -8.57 0.49
C ALA A 58 -5.03 -9.16 -0.40
N SER A 59 -6.11 -9.65 0.18
CA SER A 59 -7.30 -10.16 -0.53
C SER A 59 -8.27 -9.05 -0.96
N GLY A 60 -8.04 -7.80 -0.53
CA GLY A 60 -8.91 -6.65 -0.79
C GLY A 60 -10.03 -6.42 0.24
N ASP A 61 -10.13 -7.29 1.25
CA ASP A 61 -11.12 -7.18 2.33
C ASP A 61 -10.80 -5.98 3.22
N VAL A 62 -11.84 -5.22 3.58
CA VAL A 62 -11.70 -4.08 4.47
C VAL A 62 -11.52 -4.58 5.90
N LEU A 63 -10.32 -4.40 6.45
CA LEU A 63 -10.00 -4.72 7.83
C LEU A 63 -10.49 -3.65 8.79
N LYS A 64 -10.33 -2.38 8.40
CA LYS A 64 -10.72 -1.23 9.23
C LYS A 64 -10.98 0.01 8.38
N ARG A 65 -11.86 0.87 8.86
CA ARG A 65 -12.10 2.22 8.35
C ARG A 65 -12.03 3.16 9.53
N VAL A 66 -11.20 4.20 9.44
CA VAL A 66 -11.07 5.23 10.47
C VAL A 66 -11.05 6.61 9.82
N PRO A 67 -11.56 7.66 10.48
CA PRO A 67 -11.34 9.03 10.03
C PRO A 67 -9.83 9.29 9.93
N ALA A 68 -9.36 9.91 8.85
CA ALA A 68 -7.97 10.29 8.71
C ALA A 68 -7.75 11.63 9.42
N GLU A 69 -6.76 11.71 10.31
CA GLU A 69 -6.49 12.95 11.05
C GLU A 69 -5.75 13.98 10.19
N LEU A 70 -5.00 13.54 9.17
CA LEU A 70 -4.22 14.37 8.23
C LEU A 70 -3.23 15.33 8.92
N LYS A 71 -2.90 15.07 10.19
CA LYS A 71 -1.94 15.84 10.97
C LYS A 71 -1.37 14.98 12.09
N GLY A 72 -0.07 15.12 12.33
CA GLY A 72 0.63 14.42 13.40
C GLY A 72 0.54 12.89 13.31
N MET A 73 0.77 12.24 14.45
CA MET A 73 0.77 10.78 14.53
C MET A 73 -0.61 10.23 14.92
N GLN A 74 -1.20 9.45 14.02
CA GLN A 74 -2.44 8.73 14.24
C GLN A 74 -2.18 7.24 14.50
N GLN A 75 -2.80 6.70 15.55
CA GLN A 75 -2.72 5.28 15.88
C GLN A 75 -4.00 4.56 15.47
N VAL A 76 -3.86 3.51 14.66
CA VAL A 76 -4.98 2.70 14.20
C VAL A 76 -4.83 1.28 14.73
N ARG A 77 -5.79 0.88 15.56
CA ARG A 77 -5.87 -0.50 16.05
C ARG A 77 -6.38 -1.42 14.96
N LEU A 78 -5.58 -2.43 14.65
CA LEU A 78 -5.91 -3.49 13.72
C LEU A 78 -6.15 -4.80 14.46
N PRO A 79 -6.97 -5.70 13.88
CA PRO A 79 -7.06 -7.06 14.39
C PRO A 79 -5.68 -7.74 14.33
N MET A 80 -5.31 -8.55 15.33
CA MET A 80 -4.03 -9.29 15.35
C MET A 80 -3.80 -10.21 14.14
N ARG A 81 -4.88 -10.53 13.41
CA ARG A 81 -4.84 -11.32 12.17
C ARG A 81 -4.51 -10.49 10.93
N ALA A 82 -4.54 -9.16 11.02
CA ALA A 82 -4.01 -8.30 9.97
C ALA A 82 -2.50 -8.52 9.92
N GLN A 83 -2.04 -9.29 8.94
CA GLN A 83 -0.65 -9.68 8.74
C GLN A 83 -0.37 -9.71 7.24
N GLY A 84 0.90 -9.53 6.85
CA GLY A 84 1.29 -9.51 5.44
C GLY A 84 1.03 -8.16 4.78
N ASN A 85 0.75 -8.17 3.48
CA ASN A 85 0.56 -6.95 2.71
C ASN A 85 -0.81 -6.33 3.03
N LEU A 86 -0.79 -5.07 3.44
CA LEU A 86 -1.96 -4.25 3.68
C LEU A 86 -1.98 -3.12 2.66
N THR A 87 -3.16 -2.77 2.18
CA THR A 87 -3.35 -1.58 1.36
C THR A 87 -4.06 -0.53 2.18
N LEU A 88 -3.44 0.63 2.33
CA LEU A 88 -4.02 1.82 2.94
C LEU A 88 -4.52 2.71 1.81
N SER A 89 -5.78 3.12 1.89
CA SER A 89 -6.40 3.99 0.89
C SER A 89 -6.94 5.26 1.55
N LEU A 90 -6.66 6.39 0.94
CA LEU A 90 -7.16 7.71 1.32
C LEU A 90 -7.62 8.44 0.06
N ASP A 91 -8.90 8.81 -0.01
CA ASP A 91 -9.45 9.65 -1.10
C ASP A 91 -9.13 9.21 -2.55
N GLY A 92 -8.97 7.90 -2.75
CA GLY A 92 -8.68 7.32 -4.07
C GLY A 92 -7.19 7.03 -4.29
N GLU A 93 -6.31 7.62 -3.49
CA GLU A 93 -4.91 7.23 -3.39
C GLU A 93 -4.78 5.97 -2.56
N SER A 94 -3.76 5.16 -2.85
CA SER A 94 -3.56 3.89 -2.16
C SER A 94 -2.10 3.53 -2.14
N ASP A 95 -1.63 3.14 -0.95
CA ASP A 95 -0.27 2.71 -0.72
C ASP A 95 -0.24 1.34 -0.03
N SER A 96 0.81 0.57 -0.29
CA SER A 96 0.94 -0.82 0.15
C SER A 96 2.01 -0.93 1.23
N TYR A 97 1.59 -1.36 2.42
CA TYR A 97 2.46 -1.52 3.57
C TYR A 97 2.55 -2.97 4.01
N ARG A 98 3.73 -3.38 4.46
CA ARG A 98 3.93 -4.72 4.99
C ARG A 98 3.76 -4.73 6.50
N MET A 99 2.68 -5.34 6.96
CA MET A 99 2.48 -5.60 8.38
C MET A 99 3.44 -6.71 8.83
N PRO A 100 4.28 -6.48 9.85
CA PRO A 100 5.15 -7.50 10.36
C PRO A 100 4.33 -8.64 10.96
N TYR A 101 4.83 -9.86 10.78
CA TYR A 101 4.28 -11.02 11.47
C TYR A 101 4.55 -10.87 12.96
N SER A 102 3.51 -11.09 13.78
CA SER A 102 3.70 -11.23 15.22
C SER A 102 4.54 -12.48 15.48
N VAL A 103 5.74 -12.31 16.02
CA VAL A 103 6.53 -13.43 16.56
C VAL A 103 5.94 -13.79 17.93
N GLY A 104 4.94 -14.67 17.93
CA GLY A 104 4.36 -15.27 19.14
C GLY A 104 2.89 -15.65 18.97
N SER A 105 2.44 -16.88 19.23
CA SER A 105 3.09 -18.04 19.84
C SER A 105 3.29 -19.16 18.82
N GLY A 106 4.52 -19.66 18.72
CA GLY A 106 4.73 -21.04 18.27
C GLY A 106 4.06 -21.96 19.26
N ARG A 107 2.76 -22.19 19.12
CA ARG A 107 2.13 -23.38 19.67
C ARG A 107 2.25 -24.44 18.61
N GLN A 108 3.38 -25.15 18.64
CA GLN A 108 3.43 -26.51 18.13
C GLN A 108 2.24 -27.25 18.75
N ARG A 109 1.29 -27.62 17.91
CA ARG A 109 0.39 -28.74 18.16
C ARG A 109 0.41 -29.59 16.91
#